data_AF-A0A919YBC5-F1
#
_entry.id   AF-A0A919YBC5-F1
#
_cell.length_a   1.000
_cell.length_b   1.000
_cell.length_c   1.000
_cell.angle_alpha   90.00
_cell.angle_beta   90.00
_cell.angle_gamma   90.00
#
_symmetry.space_group_name_H-M   'P 1'
#
loop_
_entity.id
_entity.type
_entity.pdbx_description
1 polymer ?
#
loop_
_entity_poly.entity_id
_entity_poly.type
_entity_poly.pdbx_seq_one_letter_code
_entity_poly.pdbx_strand_id
1 'polypeptide(L)'
;MKNSPSRFELYFSLLFILALLISAAAFLSGVHIGANRTEEKYNQLKLSSLSPDFTDSYQQQDVVTFYHTVFLPYREFKQEWLSGTDNQILSAKDFKQLAKLANDSYNEVLQASVFDSSPLLQQSQNNTLKSLHLFGTAASQAAENSTDAKMTAVRFTQDPFYQNAVKYGLMAQKQYYASMLKWGTKVSPSIPGQYSLPSILKLDEWKKLPLMVKNEAVSAVLLNSSYFSAADPQDITAVVDYWLASGKAKQYKLDSLQATVKHLQKTDAIRPQIFCQLKEQYGQKELLPQIPFFDET
;
A
#
# COMPACT_ATOMS: atom_id res chain seq x y z
N MET A 1 22.43 -50.07 -28.55
CA MET A 1 21.04 -50.33 -28.99
C MET A 1 20.27 -49.03 -28.86
N LYS A 2 19.78 -48.48 -29.98
CA LYS A 2 19.09 -47.19 -30.02
C LYS A 2 17.58 -47.50 -30.03
N ASN A 3 16.91 -47.35 -28.89
CA ASN A 3 15.47 -47.55 -28.80
C ASN A 3 14.81 -46.38 -29.54
N SER A 4 14.42 -46.62 -30.79
CA SER A 4 13.56 -45.72 -31.55
C SER A 4 12.24 -45.61 -30.78
N PRO A 5 11.75 -44.40 -30.45
CA PRO A 5 10.51 -44.26 -29.71
C PRO A 5 9.38 -44.95 -30.47
N SER A 6 8.55 -45.68 -29.73
CA SER A 6 7.36 -46.33 -30.30
C SER A 6 6.49 -45.28 -30.98
N ARG A 7 5.84 -45.61 -32.10
CA ARG A 7 4.92 -44.69 -32.79
C ARG A 7 3.91 -44.08 -31.81
N PHE A 8 3.50 -44.84 -30.80
CA PHE A 8 2.63 -44.40 -29.72
C PHE A 8 3.26 -43.30 -28.84
N GLU A 9 4.53 -43.41 -28.47
CA GLU A 9 5.26 -42.40 -27.68
C GLU A 9 5.43 -41.09 -28.48
N LEU A 10 5.61 -41.20 -29.78
CA LEU A 10 5.65 -40.06 -30.71
C LEU A 10 4.29 -39.33 -30.79
N TYR A 11 3.18 -40.06 -30.88
CA TYR A 11 1.85 -39.45 -30.86
C TYR A 11 1.50 -38.84 -29.50
N PHE A 12 1.87 -39.51 -28.41
CA PHE A 12 1.62 -39.02 -27.05
C PHE A 12 2.41 -37.73 -26.76
N SER A 13 3.69 -37.70 -27.10
CA SER A 13 4.53 -36.51 -26.93
C SER A 13 4.04 -35.33 -27.79
N LEU A 14 3.60 -35.59 -29.03
CA LEU A 14 3.01 -34.56 -29.90
C LEU A 14 1.72 -33.97 -29.31
N LEU A 15 0.81 -34.83 -28.82
CA LEU A 15 -0.43 -34.40 -28.17
C LEU A 15 -0.18 -33.64 -26.87
N PHE A 16 0.81 -34.05 -26.09
CA PHE A 16 1.20 -33.38 -24.86
C PHE A 16 1.74 -31.96 -25.13
N ILE A 17 2.63 -31.81 -26.13
CA ILE A 17 3.14 -30.50 -26.54
C ILE A 17 2.01 -29.61 -27.07
N LEU A 18 1.09 -30.18 -27.86
CA LEU A 18 -0.06 -29.46 -28.38
C LEU A 18 -0.97 -28.95 -27.24
N ALA A 19 -1.26 -29.78 -26.25
CA ALA A 19 -2.06 -29.41 -25.09
C ALA A 19 -1.40 -28.29 -24.26
N LEU A 20 -0.08 -28.34 -24.12
CA LEU A 20 0.72 -27.32 -23.41
C LEU A 20 0.65 -25.96 -24.13
N LEU A 21 0.75 -25.97 -25.46
CA LEU A 21 0.62 -24.75 -26.27
C LEU A 21 -0.80 -24.16 -26.20
N ILE A 22 -1.83 -24.99 -26.25
CA ILE A 22 -3.23 -24.54 -26.13
C ILE A 22 -3.50 -23.97 -24.74
N SER A 23 -3.01 -24.61 -23.68
CA SER A 23 -3.15 -24.13 -22.30
C SER A 23 -2.44 -22.78 -22.10
N ALA A 24 -1.22 -22.63 -22.62
CA ALA A 24 -0.49 -21.37 -22.56
C ALA A 24 -1.20 -20.25 -23.35
N ALA A 25 -1.73 -20.55 -24.54
CA ALA A 25 -2.50 -19.59 -25.34
C ALA A 25 -3.81 -19.18 -24.65
N ALA A 26 -4.51 -20.13 -24.03
CA ALA A 26 -5.73 -19.85 -23.25
C ALA A 26 -5.43 -19.03 -21.99
N PHE A 27 -4.33 -19.33 -21.29
CA PHE A 27 -3.88 -18.57 -20.13
C PHE A 27 -3.52 -17.12 -20.50
N LEU A 28 -2.69 -16.92 -21.54
CA LEU A 28 -2.31 -15.59 -22.00
C LEU A 28 -3.51 -14.80 -22.55
N SER A 29 -4.43 -15.46 -23.24
CA SER A 29 -5.69 -14.83 -23.69
C SER A 29 -6.58 -14.47 -22.52
N GLY A 30 -6.69 -15.33 -21.50
CA GLY A 30 -7.44 -15.06 -20.28
C GLY A 30 -6.88 -13.87 -19.50
N VAL A 31 -5.55 -13.78 -19.38
CA VAL A 31 -4.86 -12.63 -18.76
C VAL A 31 -5.08 -11.35 -19.58
N HIS A 32 -4.96 -11.41 -20.92
CA HIS A 32 -5.18 -10.24 -21.77
C HIS A 32 -6.64 -9.77 -21.77
N ILE A 33 -7.61 -10.68 -21.80
CA ILE A 33 -9.04 -10.36 -21.70
C ILE A 33 -9.39 -9.82 -20.30
N GLY A 34 -8.77 -10.36 -19.24
CA GLY A 34 -8.95 -9.85 -17.87
C GLY A 34 -8.36 -8.46 -17.67
N ALA A 35 -7.19 -8.20 -18.25
CA ALA A 35 -6.58 -6.87 -18.28
C ALA A 35 -7.42 -5.89 -19.12
N ASN A 36 -7.86 -6.29 -20.32
CA ASN A 36 -8.68 -5.47 -21.19
C ASN A 36 -10.06 -5.18 -20.59
N ARG A 37 -10.71 -6.12 -19.89
CA ARG A 37 -11.98 -5.84 -19.17
C ARG A 37 -11.78 -4.85 -18.02
N THR A 38 -10.62 -4.89 -17.38
CA THR A 38 -10.26 -3.96 -16.31
C THR A 38 -9.99 -2.56 -16.89
N GLU A 39 -9.24 -2.48 -17.99
CA GLU A 39 -8.99 -1.23 -18.71
C GLU A 39 -10.23 -0.68 -19.41
N GLU A 40 -11.10 -1.51 -19.97
CA GLU A 40 -12.37 -1.11 -20.58
C GLU A 40 -13.33 -0.56 -19.53
N LYS A 41 -13.44 -1.19 -18.34
CA LYS A 41 -14.17 -0.58 -17.21
C LYS A 41 -13.56 0.77 -16.82
N TYR A 42 -12.23 0.88 -16.82
CA TYR A 42 -11.53 2.13 -16.49
C TYR A 42 -11.67 3.21 -17.58
N ASN A 43 -11.73 2.81 -18.85
CA ASN A 43 -11.88 3.68 -20.01
C ASN A 43 -13.34 4.08 -20.22
N GLN A 44 -14.30 3.22 -19.91
CA GLN A 44 -15.73 3.57 -19.82
C GLN A 44 -15.95 4.61 -18.72
N LEU A 45 -15.29 4.48 -17.55
CA LEU A 45 -15.30 5.51 -16.50
C LEU A 45 -14.64 6.85 -16.92
N LYS A 46 -13.77 6.85 -17.94
CA LYS A 46 -13.17 8.08 -18.52
C LYS A 46 -13.97 8.67 -19.67
N LEU A 47 -14.69 7.84 -20.44
CA LEU A 47 -15.48 8.24 -21.62
C LEU A 47 -16.91 8.63 -21.25
N SER A 48 -17.43 8.16 -20.12
CA SER A 48 -18.70 8.64 -19.55
C SER A 48 -18.49 9.98 -18.84
N SER A 49 -18.58 11.08 -19.57
CA SER A 49 -18.67 12.45 -19.03
C SER A 49 -20.00 12.77 -18.34
N LEU A 50 -20.71 11.74 -17.89
CA LEU A 50 -21.77 11.78 -16.90
C LEU A 50 -21.25 10.91 -15.76
N SER A 51 -20.69 11.58 -14.74
CA SER A 51 -20.28 10.94 -13.49
C SER A 51 -21.40 9.97 -13.05
N PRO A 52 -21.13 8.68 -12.84
CA PRO A 52 -22.06 7.82 -12.14
C PRO A 52 -22.47 8.54 -10.85
N ASP A 53 -23.75 8.55 -10.52
CA ASP A 53 -24.27 9.26 -9.36
C ASP A 53 -23.81 8.52 -8.09
N PHE A 54 -22.57 8.79 -7.69
CA PHE A 54 -21.90 8.22 -6.52
C PHE A 54 -22.36 8.93 -5.24
N THR A 55 -23.62 9.34 -5.18
CA THR A 55 -24.21 10.10 -4.07
C THR A 55 -23.99 9.36 -2.74
N ASP A 56 -24.01 8.03 -2.77
CA ASP A 56 -23.77 7.14 -1.63
C ASP A 56 -22.33 6.61 -1.47
N SER A 57 -21.35 7.13 -2.22
CA SER A 57 -19.93 6.73 -2.07
C SER A 57 -19.24 7.36 -0.85
N TYR A 58 -18.19 6.74 -0.33
CA TYR A 58 -17.35 7.31 0.74
C TYR A 58 -18.15 7.74 1.97
N GLN A 59 -19.16 6.95 2.35
CA GLN A 59 -19.86 7.16 3.62
C GLN A 59 -18.93 6.83 4.79
N GLN A 60 -19.27 7.30 6.00
CA GLN A 60 -18.54 6.96 7.22
C GLN A 60 -18.38 5.44 7.36
N GLN A 61 -19.46 4.70 7.08
CA GLN A 61 -19.46 3.24 7.13
C GLN A 61 -18.45 2.63 6.14
N ASP A 62 -18.31 3.18 4.92
CA ASP A 62 -17.37 2.65 3.93
C ASP A 62 -15.93 2.78 4.41
N VAL A 63 -15.58 3.96 4.93
CA VAL A 63 -14.23 4.27 5.41
C VAL A 63 -13.87 3.44 6.65
N VAL A 64 -14.83 3.21 7.55
CA VAL A 64 -14.66 2.37 8.75
C VAL A 64 -14.63 0.90 8.41
N THR A 65 -15.49 0.43 7.51
CA THR A 65 -15.48 -0.96 7.06
C THR A 65 -14.14 -1.28 6.42
N PHE A 66 -13.64 -0.40 5.53
CA PHE A 66 -12.32 -0.56 4.93
C PHE A 66 -11.20 -0.59 5.98
N TYR A 67 -11.30 0.21 7.04
CA TYR A 67 -10.33 0.16 8.13
C TYR A 67 -10.19 -1.28 8.66
N HIS A 68 -11.30 -1.88 9.08
CA HIS A 68 -11.29 -3.17 9.74
C HIS A 68 -10.98 -4.33 8.79
N THR A 69 -11.43 -4.27 7.54
CA THR A 69 -11.37 -5.42 6.63
C THR A 69 -10.18 -5.41 5.69
N VAL A 70 -9.54 -4.25 5.48
CA VAL A 70 -8.41 -4.12 4.55
C VAL A 70 -7.21 -3.44 5.20
N PHE A 71 -7.40 -2.25 5.78
CA PHE A 71 -6.28 -1.46 6.26
C PHE A 71 -5.62 -2.07 7.50
N LEU A 72 -6.39 -2.50 8.48
CA LEU A 72 -5.90 -3.06 9.74
C LEU A 72 -5.09 -4.36 9.53
N PRO A 73 -5.61 -5.38 8.80
CA PRO A 73 -4.80 -6.57 8.48
C PRO A 73 -3.52 -6.24 7.74
N TYR A 74 -3.57 -5.27 6.81
CA TYR A 74 -2.37 -4.82 6.09
C TYR A 74 -1.37 -4.07 6.98
N ARG A 75 -1.86 -3.28 7.94
CA ARG A 75 -1.04 -2.58 8.92
C ARG A 75 -0.31 -3.57 9.82
N GLU A 76 -1.00 -4.59 10.30
CA GLU A 76 -0.44 -5.68 11.10
C GLU A 76 0.61 -6.46 10.30
N PHE A 77 0.28 -6.85 9.06
CA PHE A 77 1.24 -7.42 8.11
C PHE A 77 2.51 -6.56 7.98
N LYS A 78 2.36 -5.26 7.74
CA LYS A 78 3.48 -4.32 7.55
C LYS A 78 4.38 -4.29 8.78
N GLN A 79 3.80 -4.25 9.97
CA GLN A 79 4.54 -4.25 11.23
C GLN A 79 5.31 -5.55 11.45
N GLU A 80 4.66 -6.70 11.27
CA GLU A 80 5.30 -8.01 11.43
C GLU A 80 6.38 -8.25 10.37
N TRP A 81 6.09 -7.89 9.11
CA TRP A 81 7.03 -8.00 8.00
C TRP A 81 8.31 -7.21 8.28
N LEU A 82 8.18 -5.93 8.62
CA LEU A 82 9.33 -5.08 8.91
C LEU A 82 10.11 -5.57 10.13
N SER A 83 9.42 -6.03 11.18
CA SER A 83 10.07 -6.65 12.36
C SER A 83 10.85 -7.90 11.98
N GLY A 84 10.36 -8.67 11.00
CA GLY A 84 11.04 -9.85 10.46
C GLY A 84 12.18 -9.54 9.49
N THR A 85 12.21 -8.37 8.85
CA THR A 85 13.22 -8.03 7.84
C THR A 85 14.29 -7.05 8.31
N ASP A 86 13.99 -6.18 9.29
CA ASP A 86 14.87 -5.07 9.66
C ASP A 86 16.18 -5.54 10.29
N ASN A 87 17.31 -5.15 9.66
CA ASN A 87 18.68 -5.41 10.12
C ASN A 87 19.04 -6.89 10.37
N GLN A 88 18.29 -7.81 9.77
CA GLN A 88 18.50 -9.24 9.91
C GLN A 88 19.17 -9.86 8.69
N ILE A 89 19.90 -10.94 8.96
CA ILE A 89 20.37 -11.87 7.95
C ILE A 89 19.34 -13.01 7.90
N LEU A 90 18.66 -13.13 6.77
CA LEU A 90 17.50 -14.01 6.63
C LEU A 90 17.94 -15.38 6.07
N SER A 91 17.39 -16.43 6.67
CA SER A 91 17.52 -17.81 6.21
C SER A 91 16.35 -18.19 5.31
N ALA A 92 16.48 -19.33 4.60
CA ALA A 92 15.39 -19.91 3.82
C ALA A 92 14.11 -20.14 4.66
N LYS A 93 14.27 -20.48 5.94
CA LYS A 93 13.13 -20.67 6.86
C LYS A 93 12.42 -19.35 7.15
N ASP A 94 13.17 -18.29 7.39
CA ASP A 94 12.62 -16.95 7.67
C ASP A 94 11.85 -16.43 6.45
N PHE A 95 12.41 -16.62 5.25
CA PHE A 95 11.71 -16.29 4.01
C PHE A 95 10.42 -17.10 3.80
N LYS A 96 10.39 -18.39 4.16
CA LYS A 96 9.14 -19.18 4.13
C LYS A 96 8.10 -18.63 5.12
N GLN A 97 8.53 -18.15 6.29
CA GLN A 97 7.64 -17.53 7.26
C GLN A 97 7.09 -16.20 6.75
N LEU A 98 7.94 -15.35 6.15
CA LEU A 98 7.52 -14.10 5.51
C LEU A 98 6.55 -14.35 4.35
N ALA A 99 6.82 -15.35 3.51
CA ALA A 99 5.92 -15.74 2.43
C ALA A 99 4.55 -16.20 2.96
N LYS A 100 4.55 -16.99 4.04
CA LYS A 100 3.32 -17.42 4.72
C LYS A 100 2.55 -16.22 5.28
N LEU A 101 3.22 -15.31 5.99
CA LEU A 101 2.64 -14.08 6.52
C LEU A 101 1.93 -13.27 5.41
N ALA A 102 2.61 -13.05 4.29
CA ALA A 102 2.02 -12.32 3.15
C ALA A 102 0.79 -13.03 2.56
N ASN A 103 0.82 -14.36 2.44
CA ASN A 103 -0.30 -15.15 1.92
C ASN A 103 -1.49 -15.19 2.88
N ASP A 104 -1.24 -15.30 4.19
CA ASP A 104 -2.30 -15.30 5.21
C ASP A 104 -3.03 -13.95 5.19
N SER A 105 -2.29 -12.84 5.24
CA SER A 105 -2.86 -11.49 5.15
C SER A 105 -3.55 -11.23 3.80
N TYR A 106 -3.04 -11.80 2.70
CA TYR A 106 -3.71 -11.73 1.39
C TYR A 106 -5.10 -12.38 1.44
N ASN A 107 -5.19 -13.58 2.03
CA ASN A 107 -6.45 -14.31 2.13
C ASN A 107 -7.45 -13.59 3.03
N GLU A 108 -6.99 -12.96 4.11
CA GLU A 108 -7.82 -12.15 4.99
C GLU A 108 -8.42 -10.94 4.25
N VAL A 109 -7.59 -10.18 3.53
CA VAL A 109 -8.04 -9.02 2.74
C VAL A 109 -8.91 -9.42 1.54
N LEU A 110 -8.69 -10.60 0.95
CA LEU A 110 -9.47 -11.09 -0.18
C LEU A 110 -10.92 -11.42 0.20
N GLN A 111 -11.15 -11.88 1.44
CA GLN A 111 -12.48 -12.21 1.95
C GLN A 111 -13.33 -10.97 2.31
N ALA A 112 -12.72 -9.79 2.33
CA ALA A 112 -13.40 -8.53 2.62
C ALA A 112 -14.42 -8.15 1.53
N SER A 113 -15.49 -7.46 1.94
CA SER A 113 -16.50 -6.90 1.04
C SER A 113 -15.89 -6.00 -0.03
N VAL A 114 -16.43 -6.07 -1.26
CA VAL A 114 -15.97 -5.23 -2.37
C VAL A 114 -16.62 -3.84 -2.29
N PHE A 115 -15.81 -2.79 -2.35
CA PHE A 115 -16.23 -1.39 -2.24
C PHE A 115 -16.68 -0.81 -3.59
N ASP A 116 -17.67 -1.43 -4.25
CA ASP A 116 -18.06 -1.11 -5.63
C ASP A 116 -18.56 0.33 -5.82
N SER A 117 -19.18 0.92 -4.79
CA SER A 117 -19.64 2.32 -4.80
C SER A 117 -18.52 3.32 -4.54
N SER A 118 -17.35 2.89 -4.05
CA SER A 118 -16.26 3.75 -3.58
C SER A 118 -14.95 3.45 -4.32
N PRO A 119 -14.75 4.00 -5.54
CA PRO A 119 -13.63 3.68 -6.41
C PRO A 119 -12.24 3.74 -5.76
N LEU A 120 -11.96 4.74 -4.90
CA LEU A 120 -10.66 4.82 -4.23
C LEU A 120 -10.45 3.68 -3.23
N LEU A 121 -11.50 3.24 -2.54
CA LEU A 121 -11.43 2.11 -1.61
C LEU A 121 -11.24 0.80 -2.37
N GLN A 122 -11.98 0.59 -3.46
CA GLN A 122 -11.80 -0.59 -4.31
C GLN A 122 -10.38 -0.64 -4.91
N GLN A 123 -9.87 0.50 -5.41
CA GLN A 123 -8.50 0.56 -5.92
C GLN A 123 -7.46 0.32 -4.81
N SER A 124 -7.70 0.84 -3.61
CA SER A 124 -6.84 0.62 -2.45
C SER A 124 -6.76 -0.86 -2.10
N GLN A 125 -7.91 -1.55 -1.98
CA GLN A 125 -7.95 -3.00 -1.74
C GLN A 125 -7.20 -3.79 -2.81
N ASN A 126 -7.43 -3.47 -4.09
CA ASN A 126 -6.74 -4.13 -5.20
C ASN A 126 -5.22 -3.94 -5.13
N ASN A 127 -4.75 -2.75 -4.76
CA ASN A 127 -3.33 -2.48 -4.61
C ASN A 127 -2.74 -3.14 -3.35
N THR A 128 -3.50 -3.25 -2.26
CA THR A 128 -3.14 -4.04 -1.09
C THR A 128 -2.94 -5.51 -1.46
N LEU A 129 -3.88 -6.12 -2.18
CA LEU A 129 -3.78 -7.50 -2.65
C LEU A 129 -2.56 -7.71 -3.56
N LYS A 130 -2.30 -6.79 -4.50
CA LYS A 130 -1.09 -6.82 -5.33
C LYS A 130 0.18 -6.74 -4.48
N SER A 131 0.21 -5.84 -3.50
CA SER A 131 1.34 -5.67 -2.58
C SER A 131 1.66 -6.97 -1.84
N LEU A 132 0.66 -7.55 -1.19
CA LEU A 132 0.78 -8.79 -0.42
C LEU A 132 1.23 -9.96 -1.31
N HIS A 133 0.62 -10.12 -2.48
CA HIS A 133 1.01 -11.17 -3.42
C HIS A 133 2.48 -11.06 -3.87
N LEU A 134 2.94 -9.83 -4.17
CA LEU A 134 4.31 -9.58 -4.60
C LEU A 134 5.32 -9.73 -3.46
N PHE A 135 4.97 -9.34 -2.23
CA PHE A 135 5.79 -9.65 -1.05
C PHE A 135 5.93 -11.16 -0.85
N GLY A 136 4.83 -11.91 -0.94
CA GLY A 136 4.83 -13.37 -0.85
C GLY A 136 5.67 -14.03 -1.94
N THR A 137 5.60 -13.51 -3.16
CA THR A 137 6.39 -13.99 -4.31
C THR A 137 7.89 -13.71 -4.11
N ALA A 138 8.25 -12.48 -3.72
CA ALA A 138 9.64 -12.10 -3.43
C ALA A 138 10.24 -13.02 -2.36
N ALA A 139 9.52 -13.21 -1.24
CA ALA A 139 9.98 -14.06 -0.14
C ALA A 139 10.08 -15.54 -0.55
N SER A 140 9.12 -16.05 -1.32
CA SER A 140 9.15 -17.45 -1.80
C SER A 140 10.36 -17.69 -2.72
N GLN A 141 10.62 -16.78 -3.66
CA GLN A 141 11.79 -16.88 -4.54
C GLN A 141 13.11 -16.76 -3.76
N ALA A 142 13.16 -15.92 -2.74
CA ALA A 142 14.33 -15.82 -1.86
C ALA A 142 14.56 -17.12 -1.06
N ALA A 143 13.48 -17.79 -0.62
CA ALA A 143 13.56 -19.08 0.06
C ALA A 143 14.04 -20.23 -0.85
N GLU A 144 13.68 -20.21 -2.13
CA GLU A 144 14.09 -21.24 -3.11
C GLU A 144 15.54 -21.06 -3.54
N ASN A 145 15.98 -19.82 -3.71
CA ASN A 145 17.34 -19.49 -4.18
C ASN A 145 18.39 -19.45 -3.07
N SER A 146 18.00 -19.61 -1.80
CA SER A 146 18.92 -19.64 -0.67
C SER A 146 19.50 -21.04 -0.47
N THR A 147 20.49 -21.39 -1.29
CA THR A 147 21.39 -22.52 -1.03
C THR A 147 22.38 -22.12 0.08
N ASP A 148 21.96 -22.25 1.34
CA ASP A 148 22.73 -22.04 2.58
C ASP A 148 23.37 -20.66 2.83
N ALA A 149 23.36 -19.75 1.85
CA ALA A 149 23.83 -18.38 2.02
C ALA A 149 22.72 -17.47 2.55
N LYS A 150 22.72 -17.30 3.86
CA LYS A 150 22.28 -16.11 4.59
C LYS A 150 22.21 -14.86 3.68
N MET A 151 21.00 -14.43 3.29
CA MET A 151 20.80 -13.22 2.46
C MET A 151 20.62 -12.02 3.38
N THR A 152 21.31 -10.93 3.09
CA THR A 152 21.06 -9.67 3.81
C THR A 152 19.72 -9.10 3.37
N ALA A 153 18.93 -8.59 4.31
CA ALA A 153 17.69 -7.86 4.01
C ALA A 153 17.90 -6.76 2.96
N VAL A 154 19.06 -6.11 2.96
CA VAL A 154 19.46 -5.09 1.96
C VAL A 154 19.48 -5.64 0.53
N ARG A 155 19.93 -6.87 0.31
CA ARG A 155 19.91 -7.49 -1.02
C ARG A 155 18.49 -7.88 -1.41
N PHE A 156 17.71 -8.38 -0.46
CA PHE A 156 16.31 -8.75 -0.67
C PHE A 156 15.45 -7.56 -1.10
N THR A 157 15.68 -6.37 -0.53
CA THR A 157 14.92 -5.16 -0.91
C THR A 157 15.21 -4.63 -2.33
N GLN A 158 16.24 -5.15 -3.00
CA GLN A 158 16.52 -4.85 -4.41
C GLN A 158 15.72 -5.73 -5.38
N ASP A 159 15.02 -6.75 -4.88
CA ASP A 159 14.19 -7.62 -5.71
C ASP A 159 13.04 -6.83 -6.39
N PRO A 160 12.81 -7.00 -7.70
CA PRO A 160 11.74 -6.28 -8.39
C PRO A 160 10.34 -6.56 -7.86
N PHE A 161 10.05 -7.78 -7.39
CA PHE A 161 8.77 -8.09 -6.76
C PHE A 161 8.66 -7.34 -5.42
N TYR A 162 9.72 -7.30 -4.62
CA TYR A 162 9.74 -6.50 -3.38
C TYR A 162 9.50 -5.01 -3.64
N GLN A 163 10.22 -4.41 -4.59
CA GLN A 163 10.09 -2.98 -4.91
C GLN A 163 8.68 -2.64 -5.41
N ASN A 164 8.12 -3.49 -6.26
CA ASN A 164 6.74 -3.32 -6.71
C ASN A 164 5.73 -3.55 -5.58
N ALA A 165 5.98 -4.51 -4.68
CA ALA A 165 5.15 -4.75 -3.51
C ALA A 165 5.05 -3.50 -2.63
N VAL A 166 6.19 -2.87 -2.34
CA VAL A 166 6.27 -1.59 -1.63
C VAL A 166 5.48 -0.50 -2.37
N LYS A 167 5.70 -0.36 -3.68
CA LYS A 167 5.01 0.65 -4.49
C LYS A 167 3.49 0.50 -4.43
N TYR A 168 2.97 -0.72 -4.62
CA TYR A 168 1.52 -0.96 -4.56
C TYR A 168 0.98 -0.75 -3.14
N GLY A 169 1.74 -1.13 -2.11
CA GLY A 169 1.37 -0.90 -0.71
C GLY A 169 1.21 0.57 -0.37
N LEU A 170 2.20 1.39 -0.76
CA LEU A 170 2.15 2.84 -0.57
C LEU A 170 1.06 3.50 -1.43
N MET A 171 0.79 2.97 -2.62
CA MET A 171 -0.31 3.44 -3.47
C MET A 171 -1.68 3.15 -2.83
N ALA A 172 -1.86 1.96 -2.25
CA ALA A 172 -3.07 1.61 -1.50
C ALA A 172 -3.26 2.53 -0.29
N GLN A 173 -2.20 2.73 0.51
CA GLN A 173 -2.23 3.65 1.65
C GLN A 173 -2.67 5.05 1.20
N LYS A 174 -2.03 5.62 0.18
CA LYS A 174 -2.42 6.93 -0.36
C LYS A 174 -3.90 6.98 -0.80
N GLN A 175 -4.39 5.94 -1.48
CA GLN A 175 -5.79 5.88 -1.92
C GLN A 175 -6.76 5.84 -0.75
N TYR A 176 -6.40 5.16 0.35
CA TYR A 176 -7.22 5.15 1.56
C TYR A 176 -7.30 6.53 2.21
N TYR A 177 -6.19 7.24 2.41
CA TYR A 177 -6.23 8.63 2.93
C TYR A 177 -6.95 9.59 1.97
N ALA A 178 -6.81 9.40 0.66
CA ALA A 178 -7.57 10.18 -0.32
C ALA A 178 -9.09 9.92 -0.23
N SER A 179 -9.52 8.70 0.11
CA SER A 179 -10.93 8.39 0.36
C SER A 179 -11.47 9.11 1.59
N MET A 180 -10.63 9.31 2.63
CA MET A 180 -11.00 10.11 3.80
C MET A 180 -11.26 11.56 3.40
N LEU A 181 -10.49 12.14 2.49
CA LEU A 181 -10.79 13.48 1.94
C LEU A 181 -12.14 13.53 1.22
N LYS A 182 -12.47 12.49 0.43
CA LYS A 182 -13.79 12.40 -0.23
C LYS A 182 -14.93 12.38 0.79
N TRP A 183 -14.77 11.60 1.85
CA TRP A 183 -15.69 11.60 2.99
C TRP A 183 -15.74 12.99 3.65
N GLY A 184 -14.59 13.58 3.97
CA GLY A 184 -14.46 14.84 4.68
C GLY A 184 -15.14 15.99 3.97
N THR A 185 -15.06 16.07 2.64
CA THR A 185 -15.75 17.10 1.84
C THR A 185 -17.27 16.94 1.86
N LYS A 186 -17.79 15.72 1.99
CA LYS A 186 -19.25 15.50 2.14
C LYS A 186 -19.75 16.00 3.50
N VAL A 187 -18.94 15.85 4.55
CA VAL A 187 -19.30 16.29 5.91
C VAL A 187 -19.05 17.79 6.10
N SER A 188 -17.96 18.32 5.56
CA SER A 188 -17.60 19.73 5.61
C SER A 188 -17.03 20.21 4.29
N PRO A 189 -17.76 21.08 3.55
CA PRO A 189 -17.30 21.60 2.26
C PRO A 189 -16.00 22.43 2.31
N SER A 190 -15.53 22.81 3.50
CA SER A 190 -14.26 23.50 3.68
C SER A 190 -13.04 22.57 3.52
N ILE A 191 -13.23 21.25 3.63
CA ILE A 191 -12.20 20.25 3.36
C ILE A 191 -12.19 19.97 1.86
N PRO A 192 -11.03 20.09 1.17
CA PRO A 192 -10.95 19.79 -0.25
C PRO A 192 -11.08 18.28 -0.50
N GLY A 193 -11.90 17.90 -1.48
CA GLY A 193 -12.16 16.49 -1.81
C GLY A 193 -11.04 15.80 -2.56
N GLN A 194 -9.95 16.52 -2.80
CA GLN A 194 -8.72 16.03 -3.38
C GLN A 194 -7.62 17.00 -2.97
N TYR A 195 -6.43 16.46 -2.70
CA TYR A 195 -5.23 17.24 -2.55
C TYR A 195 -4.18 16.75 -3.55
N SER A 196 -3.35 17.67 -4.02
CA SER A 196 -2.21 17.35 -4.87
C SER A 196 -0.99 17.93 -4.21
N LEU A 197 -0.09 17.05 -3.76
CA LEU A 197 1.16 17.45 -3.12
C LEU A 197 2.01 18.27 -4.11
N PRO A 198 2.32 19.55 -3.82
CA PRO A 198 3.28 20.30 -4.62
C PRO A 198 4.69 19.69 -4.50
N SER A 199 5.54 19.95 -5.49
CA SER A 199 6.93 19.45 -5.49
C SER A 199 7.71 19.82 -4.23
N ILE A 200 7.44 21.02 -3.69
CA ILE A 200 7.92 21.51 -2.41
C ILE A 200 6.72 22.11 -1.69
N LEU A 201 6.36 21.54 -0.54
CA LEU A 201 5.35 22.12 0.35
C LEU A 201 6.05 22.85 1.49
N LYS A 202 5.95 24.18 1.53
CA LYS A 202 6.63 24.97 2.57
C LYS A 202 5.97 24.74 3.92
N LEU A 203 6.78 24.80 4.98
CA LEU A 203 6.29 24.59 6.35
C LEU A 203 5.24 25.62 6.79
N ASP A 204 5.24 26.83 6.23
CA ASP A 204 4.22 27.85 6.52
C ASP A 204 2.89 27.61 5.80
N GLU A 205 2.91 26.88 4.68
CA GLU A 205 1.70 26.41 3.99
C GLU A 205 1.14 25.17 4.71
N TRP A 206 2.02 24.23 5.06
CA TRP A 206 1.69 23.02 5.83
C TRP A 206 0.89 23.32 7.10
N LYS A 207 1.29 24.33 7.88
CA LYS A 207 0.59 24.73 9.13
C LYS A 207 -0.89 25.08 8.93
N LYS A 208 -1.27 25.53 7.73
CA LYS A 208 -2.63 25.99 7.42
C LYS A 208 -3.54 24.86 6.97
N LEU A 209 -2.99 23.68 6.70
CA LEU A 209 -3.74 22.54 6.20
C LEU A 209 -4.47 21.84 7.37
N PRO A 210 -5.72 21.39 7.17
CA PRO A 210 -6.39 20.54 8.15
C PRO A 210 -5.70 19.17 8.25
N LEU A 211 -5.85 18.49 9.38
CA LEU A 211 -5.12 17.25 9.69
C LEU A 211 -5.32 16.16 8.62
N MET A 212 -6.54 16.04 8.08
CA MET A 212 -6.82 15.06 7.03
C MET A 212 -6.04 15.32 5.73
N VAL A 213 -5.89 16.59 5.35
CA VAL A 213 -5.09 16.99 4.17
C VAL A 213 -3.61 16.79 4.45
N LYS A 214 -3.15 17.06 5.67
CA LYS A 214 -1.78 16.76 6.11
C LYS A 214 -1.46 15.26 5.98
N ASN A 215 -2.37 14.39 6.42
CA ASN A 215 -2.20 12.93 6.32
C ASN A 215 -2.16 12.46 4.87
N GLU A 216 -3.01 12.98 3.98
CA GLU A 216 -2.93 12.68 2.55
C GLU A 216 -1.59 13.17 1.95
N ALA A 217 -1.17 14.39 2.27
CA ALA A 217 0.09 14.95 1.79
C ALA A 217 1.29 14.10 2.21
N VAL A 218 1.31 13.62 3.46
CA VAL A 218 2.33 12.69 3.95
C VAL A 218 2.28 11.38 3.19
N SER A 219 1.10 10.77 3.00
CA SER A 219 0.97 9.52 2.24
C SER A 219 1.52 9.66 0.80
N ALA A 220 1.36 10.84 0.18
CA ALA A 220 1.95 11.15 -1.11
C ALA A 220 3.49 11.29 -1.04
N VAL A 221 4.04 11.91 0.01
CA VAL A 221 5.49 11.96 0.25
C VAL A 221 6.06 10.55 0.42
N LEU A 222 5.38 9.67 1.16
CA LEU A 222 5.80 8.29 1.37
C LEU A 222 5.87 7.52 0.04
N LEU A 223 4.82 7.60 -0.77
CA LEU A 223 4.78 6.98 -2.09
C LEU A 223 5.91 7.51 -3.00
N ASN A 224 6.08 8.83 -3.06
CA ASN A 224 7.09 9.47 -3.92
C ASN A 224 8.53 9.16 -3.49
N SER A 225 8.76 8.83 -2.22
CA SER A 225 10.07 8.45 -1.68
C SER A 225 10.26 6.95 -1.53
N SER A 226 9.25 6.15 -1.89
CA SER A 226 9.21 4.70 -1.66
C SER A 226 9.52 4.31 -0.20
N TYR A 227 9.15 5.15 0.75
CA TYR A 227 9.42 4.91 2.17
C TYR A 227 8.35 4.01 2.78
N PHE A 228 8.64 2.72 2.81
CA PHE A 228 7.82 1.71 3.47
C PHE A 228 8.22 1.60 4.94
N SER A 229 7.31 1.93 5.85
CA SER A 229 7.57 1.99 7.30
C SER A 229 6.35 1.53 8.09
N ALA A 230 6.58 0.99 9.29
CA ALA A 230 5.55 0.56 10.20
C ALA A 230 4.64 1.73 10.63
N ALA A 231 5.18 2.95 10.69
CA ALA A 231 4.41 4.14 10.98
C ALA A 231 3.47 4.52 9.85
N ASP A 232 2.30 5.02 10.21
CA ASP A 232 1.29 5.48 9.27
C ASP A 232 1.37 6.99 9.02
N PRO A 233 0.72 7.52 7.97
CA PRO A 233 0.76 8.94 7.67
C PRO A 233 0.39 9.85 8.83
N GLN A 234 -0.57 9.50 9.69
CA GLN A 234 -0.92 10.29 10.87
C GLN A 234 0.21 10.35 11.91
N ASP A 235 0.99 9.27 12.06
CA ASP A 235 2.15 9.22 12.95
C ASP A 235 3.19 10.24 12.51
N ILE A 236 3.52 10.22 11.21
CA ILE A 236 4.50 11.13 10.63
C ILE A 236 4.00 12.57 10.65
N THR A 237 2.71 12.79 10.34
CA THR A 237 2.08 14.12 10.46
C THR A 237 2.23 14.68 11.87
N ALA A 238 1.96 13.87 12.90
CA ALA A 238 2.08 14.29 14.29
C ALA A 238 3.50 14.67 14.67
N VAL A 239 4.50 13.89 14.24
CA VAL A 239 5.91 14.19 14.49
C VAL A 239 6.34 15.46 13.76
N VAL A 240 5.91 15.66 12.51
CA VAL A 240 6.18 16.90 11.76
C VAL A 240 5.61 18.09 12.53
N ASP A 241 4.31 18.08 12.88
CA ASP A 241 3.68 19.18 13.62
C ASP A 241 4.37 19.45 14.97
N TYR A 242 4.73 18.40 15.71
CA TYR A 242 5.50 18.52 16.95
C TYR A 242 6.88 19.16 16.72
N TRP A 243 7.59 18.81 15.64
CA TRP A 243 8.89 19.41 15.30
C TRP A 243 8.77 20.88 14.88
N LEU A 244 7.68 21.25 14.22
CA LEU A 244 7.38 22.65 13.92
C LEU A 244 7.10 23.43 15.20
N ALA A 245 6.25 22.90 16.09
CA ALA A 245 5.87 23.56 17.34
C ALA A 245 7.04 23.71 18.32
N SER A 246 7.89 22.68 18.44
CA SER A 246 9.08 22.69 19.31
C SER A 246 10.28 23.45 18.74
N GLY A 247 10.20 23.96 17.51
CA GLY A 247 11.30 24.68 16.86
C GLY A 247 12.42 23.79 16.31
N LYS A 248 12.32 22.46 16.43
CA LYS A 248 13.30 21.50 15.86
C LYS A 248 13.46 21.66 14.35
N ALA A 249 12.38 21.95 13.62
CA ALA A 249 12.46 22.20 12.19
C ALA A 249 13.40 23.37 11.85
N LYS A 250 13.36 24.47 12.64
CA LYS A 250 14.28 25.61 12.48
C LYS A 250 15.70 25.26 12.87
N GLN A 251 15.89 24.52 13.98
CA GLN A 251 17.20 24.06 14.44
C GLN A 251 17.94 23.25 13.36
N TYR A 252 17.22 22.34 12.67
CA TYR A 252 17.76 21.52 11.60
C TYR A 252 17.71 22.17 10.20
N LYS A 253 17.30 23.44 10.10
CA LYS A 253 17.16 24.19 8.84
C LYS A 253 16.27 23.48 7.81
N LEU A 254 15.18 22.89 8.28
CA LEU A 254 14.18 22.22 7.45
C LEU A 254 13.10 23.23 7.05
N ASP A 255 12.89 23.41 5.74
CA ASP A 255 12.03 24.47 5.18
C ASP A 255 10.74 23.94 4.51
N SER A 256 10.66 22.63 4.33
CA SER A 256 9.57 21.96 3.62
C SER A 256 9.17 20.64 4.26
N LEU A 257 7.95 20.16 3.95
CA LEU A 257 7.46 18.85 4.38
C LEU A 257 8.40 17.75 3.91
N GLN A 258 8.77 17.75 2.62
CA GLN A 258 9.62 16.75 1.99
C GLN A 258 11.00 16.66 2.69
N ALA A 259 11.64 17.81 2.94
CA ALA A 259 12.92 17.84 3.65
C ALA A 259 12.78 17.32 5.09
N THR A 260 11.69 17.69 5.76
CA THR A 260 11.42 17.27 7.14
C THR A 260 11.22 15.76 7.23
N VAL A 261 10.32 15.19 6.42
CA VAL A 261 10.08 13.74 6.38
C VAL A 261 11.37 12.99 6.03
N LYS A 262 12.13 13.44 5.03
CA LYS A 262 13.42 12.84 4.68
C LYS A 262 14.43 12.87 5.83
N HIS A 263 14.42 13.92 6.65
CA HIS A 263 15.27 14.00 7.82
C HIS A 263 14.80 13.02 8.90
N LEU A 264 13.50 13.00 9.19
CA LEU A 264 12.88 12.09 10.17
C LEU A 264 13.16 10.61 9.88
N GLN A 265 13.13 10.23 8.60
CA GLN A 265 13.48 8.89 8.11
C GLN A 265 14.91 8.48 8.47
N LYS A 266 15.85 9.43 8.55
CA LYS A 266 17.26 9.15 8.87
C LYS A 266 17.55 9.10 10.36
N THR A 267 16.74 9.78 11.17
CA THR A 267 16.96 9.93 12.61
C THR A 267 16.17 8.92 13.45
N ASP A 268 15.47 7.97 12.81
CA ASP A 268 14.60 6.99 13.48
C ASP A 268 13.58 7.63 14.44
N ALA A 269 13.15 8.86 14.09
CA ALA A 269 12.26 9.66 14.91
C ALA A 269 10.78 9.32 14.69
N ILE A 270 10.49 8.44 13.72
CA ILE A 270 9.16 8.02 13.32
C ILE A 270 8.92 6.63 13.91
N ARG A 271 7.85 6.49 14.69
CA ARG A 271 7.44 5.23 15.30
C ARG A 271 5.95 5.00 15.06
N PRO A 272 5.50 3.74 14.92
CA PRO A 272 4.07 3.45 14.86
C PRO A 272 3.38 3.94 16.12
N GLN A 273 2.13 4.39 15.98
CA GLN A 273 1.26 4.85 17.07
C GLN A 273 1.74 6.11 17.82
N ILE A 274 2.75 6.82 17.31
CA ILE A 274 3.18 8.09 17.91
C ILE A 274 2.11 9.18 17.78
N PHE A 275 1.19 9.06 16.82
CA PHE A 275 0.02 9.92 16.75
C PHE A 275 -0.77 9.90 18.05
N CYS A 276 -1.04 8.72 18.63
CA CYS A 276 -1.81 8.58 19.86
C CYS A 276 -1.19 9.33 21.05
N GLN A 277 0.14 9.42 21.08
CA GLN A 277 0.89 10.15 22.11
C GLN A 277 0.88 11.66 21.91
N LEU A 278 0.75 12.12 20.66
CA LEU A 278 0.82 13.52 20.28
C LEU A 278 -0.55 14.14 19.95
N LYS A 279 -1.63 13.34 19.93
CA LYS A 279 -2.94 13.77 19.42
C LYS A 279 -3.55 14.93 20.21
N GLU A 280 -3.19 15.08 21.49
CA GLU A 280 -3.65 16.19 22.34
C GLU A 280 -3.32 17.56 21.75
N GLN A 281 -2.27 17.67 20.94
CA GLN A 281 -1.89 18.94 20.29
C GLN A 281 -2.94 19.46 19.30
N TYR A 282 -3.83 18.59 18.79
CA TYR A 282 -4.89 18.96 17.85
C TYR A 282 -6.20 19.37 18.55
N GLY A 283 -6.39 18.98 19.82
CA GLY A 283 -7.62 19.21 20.56
C GLY A 283 -8.87 18.64 19.86
N GLN A 284 -10.06 19.15 20.20
CA GLN A 284 -11.34 18.71 19.60
C GLN A 284 -11.71 19.42 18.29
N LYS A 285 -10.75 20.07 17.62
CA LYS A 285 -11.05 21.01 16.51
C LYS A 285 -10.95 20.39 15.11
N GLU A 286 -10.40 19.19 14.99
CA GLU A 286 -10.22 18.53 13.70
C GLU A 286 -11.41 17.64 13.36
N LEU A 287 -11.91 17.75 12.14
CA LEU A 287 -12.91 16.82 11.61
C LEU A 287 -12.21 15.58 11.07
N LEU A 288 -12.40 14.46 11.75
CA LEU A 288 -11.79 13.18 11.41
C LEU A 288 -12.86 12.08 11.26
N PRO A 289 -12.64 11.08 10.40
CA PRO A 289 -13.49 9.91 10.36
C PRO A 289 -13.35 9.15 11.69
N GLN A 290 -14.45 8.56 12.17
CA GLN A 290 -14.49 7.71 13.38
C GLN A 290 -13.79 6.35 13.13
N ILE A 291 -12.48 6.40 12.96
CA ILE A 291 -11.63 5.22 12.76
C ILE A 291 -10.78 5.04 14.02
N PRO A 292 -10.63 3.80 14.55
CA PRO A 292 -9.90 3.54 15.77
C PRO A 292 -8.53 4.20 15.87
N PHE A 293 -7.70 4.26 14.82
CA PHE A 293 -6.37 4.87 14.94
C PHE A 293 -6.36 6.40 15.22
N PHE A 294 -7.50 7.09 15.11
CA PHE A 294 -7.65 8.47 15.56
C PHE A 294 -8.09 8.59 17.02
N ASP A 295 -8.71 7.53 17.55
CA ASP A 295 -9.34 7.51 18.87
C ASP A 295 -8.60 6.60 19.89
N GLU A 296 -7.75 5.69 19.41
CA GLU A 296 -6.91 4.76 20.17
C GLU A 296 -6.13 5.51 21.27
N THR A 297 -6.31 5.08 22.52
CA THR A 297 -5.67 5.62 23.74
C THR A 297 -4.48 4.79 24.15
#